data_AF-A0A9W7BVT7-F1
#
_entry.id   AF-A0A9W7BVT7-F1
#
_cell.length_a   1.000
_cell.length_b   1.000
_cell.length_c   1.000
_cell.angle_alpha   90.00
_cell.angle_beta   90.00
_cell.angle_gamma   90.00
#
_symmetry.space_group_name_H-M   'P 1'
#
loop_
_entity.id
_entity.type
_entity.pdbx_description
1 polymer ?
#
loop_
_entity_poly.entity_id
_entity_poly.type
_entity_poly.pdbx_seq_one_letter_code
_entity_poly.pdbx_strand_id
1 'polypeptide(L)'
;MLTLEEQVMKYKKKREAEMKALAEKEDEDQGEQFPEDAPESDFTPPHSTHPQTLDSFLHQRTLQTFLFLLKQTRDPHTVRYLETFANCTGLSSYHGLHGVTAENEFYNSLISTPPSTITISARKNQIQGWSKYNPHLGVEYVDFNIDVNPLQLASRLLKIREQVRKEIEHDLQVIIEWESIIMSSYTSNLKDKTTEIFSKLDYRALENDYVQTSGQSPLRISTFDLLLNLVTHHSVVNLLEKSSDSSSSAFLKEYYNERIHWFNGPQPYDRSHDFLTGIFTTSPTVSKSESGKMELTDTRMVGEAVLKERSRVCEWKGGEECWGKVMEMRMGEGRREEEEEEER
;
A
#
# COMPACT_ATOMS: atom_id res chain seq x y z
N MET A 1 16.91 -21.85 34.15
CA MET A 1 16.46 -21.44 32.81
C MET A 1 15.47 -20.30 33.01
N LEU A 2 15.57 -19.23 32.21
CA LEU A 2 14.59 -18.14 32.27
C LEU A 2 13.24 -18.65 31.76
N THR A 3 12.14 -18.21 32.39
CA THR A 3 10.79 -18.47 31.88
C THR A 3 10.61 -17.76 30.54
N LEU A 4 9.62 -18.19 29.74
CA LEU A 4 9.32 -17.56 28.45
C LEU A 4 8.99 -16.06 28.62
N GLU A 5 8.28 -15.71 29.68
CA GLU A 5 7.95 -14.31 30.02
C GLU A 5 9.21 -13.47 30.31
N GLU A 6 10.17 -14.03 31.04
CA GLU A 6 11.45 -13.37 31.32
C GLU A 6 12.29 -13.18 30.04
N GLN A 7 12.23 -14.12 29.10
CA GLN A 7 12.90 -14.01 27.81
C GLN A 7 12.26 -12.91 26.94
N VAL A 8 10.93 -12.82 26.90
CA VAL A 8 10.19 -11.76 26.19
C VAL A 8 10.49 -10.38 26.79
N MET A 9 10.49 -10.26 28.12
CA MET A 9 10.81 -8.99 28.79
C MET A 9 12.25 -8.55 28.55
N LYS A 10 13.20 -9.50 28.58
CA LYS A 10 14.61 -9.22 28.26
C LYS A 10 14.78 -8.75 26.82
N TYR A 11 14.04 -9.34 25.88
CA TYR A 11 14.06 -8.94 24.48
C TYR A 11 13.46 -7.54 24.26
N LYS A 12 12.30 -7.24 24.86
CA LYS A 12 11.67 -5.90 24.79
C LYS A 12 12.62 -4.81 25.27
N LYS A 13 13.24 -5.03 26.44
CA LYS A 13 14.17 -4.06 27.04
C LYS A 13 15.42 -3.84 26.19
N LYS A 14 15.92 -4.90 25.54
CA LYS A 14 17.05 -4.82 24.60
C LYS A 14 16.66 -3.99 23.37
N ARG A 15 15.48 -4.24 22.79
CA ARG A 15 15.00 -3.51 21.60
C ARG A 15 14.73 -2.03 21.89
N GLU A 16 14.15 -1.71 23.05
CA GLU A 16 14.00 -0.30 23.49
C GLU A 16 15.34 0.41 23.63
N ALA A 17 16.37 -0.26 24.15
CA ALA A 17 17.72 0.29 24.24
C ALA A 17 18.38 0.48 22.86
N GLU A 18 18.17 -0.45 21.92
CA GLU A 18 18.67 -0.33 20.55
C GLU A 18 17.97 0.81 19.79
N MET A 19 16.65 0.95 19.91
CA MET A 19 15.90 2.06 19.33
C MET A 19 16.33 3.41 19.91
N LYS A 20 16.55 3.48 21.23
CA LYS A 20 17.03 4.69 21.88
C LYS A 20 18.44 5.07 21.42
N ALA A 21 19.34 4.09 21.27
CA ALA A 21 20.69 4.32 20.76
C ALA A 21 20.72 4.72 19.28
N LEU A 22 19.74 4.27 18.48
CA LEU A 22 19.57 4.70 17.09
C LEU A 22 19.08 6.15 17.03
N ALA A 23 18.08 6.52 17.83
CA ALA A 23 17.61 7.90 17.93
C ALA A 23 18.73 8.85 18.40
N GLU A 24 19.52 8.45 19.41
CA GLU A 24 20.66 9.25 19.88
C GLU A 24 21.78 9.38 18.82
N LYS A 25 21.95 8.39 17.93
CA LYS A 25 22.90 8.48 16.80
C LYS A 25 22.40 9.35 15.65
N GLU A 26 21.08 9.38 15.43
CA GLU A 26 20.47 10.27 14.44
C GLU A 26 20.62 11.74 14.84
N ASP A 27 20.78 12.06 16.13
CA ASP A 27 21.06 13.41 16.61
C ASP A 27 22.54 13.83 16.45
N GLU A 28 23.49 12.87 16.44
CA GLU A 28 24.92 13.17 16.32
C GLU A 28 25.41 13.38 14.86
N ASP A 29 24.70 12.84 13.86
CA ASP A 29 25.07 12.95 12.43
C ASP A 29 24.41 14.16 11.70
N GLN A 30 23.66 15.01 12.41
CA GLN A 30 22.97 16.20 11.87
C GLN A 30 23.87 17.44 11.66
N GLY A 31 25.15 17.24 11.35
CA GLY A 31 26.08 18.32 10.98
C GLY A 31 25.82 18.94 9.60
N GLU A 32 25.03 18.29 8.74
CA GLU A 32 24.51 18.86 7.49
C GLU A 32 23.01 19.13 7.64
N GLN A 33 22.67 20.32 8.12
CA GLN A 33 21.30 20.85 8.13
C GLN A 33 20.76 20.93 6.70
N PHE A 34 20.10 19.87 6.25
CA PHE A 34 18.94 20.00 5.37
C PHE A 34 17.81 20.66 6.17
N PRO A 35 16.94 21.47 5.53
CA PRO A 35 15.92 22.24 6.25
C PRO A 35 15.03 21.30 7.07
N GLU A 36 14.98 21.51 8.39
CA GLU A 36 14.17 20.76 9.36
C GLU A 36 12.66 20.98 9.21
N ASP A 37 12.24 21.80 8.24
CA ASP A 37 10.84 21.98 7.87
C ASP A 37 10.44 21.00 6.74
N ALA A 38 10.69 19.70 6.92
CA ALA A 38 10.03 18.69 6.10
C ALA A 38 8.68 18.36 6.76
N PRO A 39 7.56 18.92 6.26
CA PRO A 39 6.24 18.71 6.85
C PRO A 39 5.87 17.23 6.88
N GLU A 40 5.01 16.86 7.84
CA GLU A 40 4.25 15.61 7.83
C GLU A 40 3.82 15.29 6.39
N SER A 41 4.44 14.28 5.77
CA SER A 41 4.13 13.76 4.43
C SER A 41 3.14 14.61 3.63
N ASP A 42 3.62 15.64 2.91
CA ASP A 42 2.86 16.46 1.94
C ASP A 42 2.43 15.64 0.70
N PHE A 43 1.97 14.42 0.93
CA PHE A 43 1.38 13.59 -0.09
C PHE A 43 0.03 14.18 -0.44
N THR A 44 -0.06 14.80 -1.62
CA THR A 44 -1.33 15.21 -2.21
C THR A 44 -1.78 14.12 -3.19
N PRO A 45 -2.76 13.27 -2.83
CA PRO A 45 -3.26 12.26 -3.76
C PRO A 45 -3.86 12.94 -5.00
N PRO A 46 -3.73 12.32 -6.19
CA PRO A 46 -4.61 12.67 -7.28
C PRO A 46 -6.06 12.40 -6.84
N HIS A 47 -6.96 13.37 -7.04
CA HIS A 47 -8.38 13.26 -6.68
C HIS A 47 -9.08 12.21 -7.57
N SER A 48 -8.91 10.93 -7.26
CA SER A 48 -9.64 9.85 -7.92
C SER A 48 -10.87 9.49 -7.11
N THR A 49 -12.04 9.59 -7.73
CA THR A 49 -13.30 9.04 -7.19
C THR A 49 -13.51 7.58 -7.61
N HIS A 50 -12.61 7.01 -8.41
CA HIS A 50 -12.78 5.66 -8.94
C HIS A 50 -12.35 4.60 -7.93
N PRO A 51 -13.09 3.48 -7.83
CA PRO A 51 -12.70 2.36 -6.99
C PRO A 51 -11.34 1.82 -7.43
N GLN A 52 -10.46 1.53 -6.46
CA GLN A 52 -9.14 1.00 -6.79
C GLN A 52 -9.26 -0.41 -7.36
N THR A 53 -8.77 -0.59 -8.58
CA THR A 53 -8.63 -1.90 -9.21
C THR A 53 -7.29 -2.52 -8.82
N LEU A 54 -7.15 -3.84 -9.00
CA LEU A 54 -5.87 -4.50 -8.72
C LEU A 54 -4.75 -4.02 -9.64
N ASP A 55 -5.06 -3.67 -10.89
CA ASP A 55 -4.12 -3.05 -11.83
C ASP A 55 -3.60 -1.70 -11.31
N SER A 56 -4.49 -0.82 -10.86
CA SER A 56 -4.11 0.48 -10.31
C SER A 56 -3.29 0.34 -9.03
N PHE A 57 -3.61 -0.67 -8.20
CA PHE A 57 -2.81 -1.02 -7.04
C PHE A 57 -1.41 -1.51 -7.43
N LEU A 58 -1.32 -2.45 -8.38
CA LEU A 58 -0.05 -2.96 -8.89
C LEU A 58 0.80 -1.83 -9.49
N HIS A 59 0.19 -0.90 -10.23
CA HIS A 59 0.87 0.27 -10.77
C HIS A 59 1.43 1.16 -9.65
N GLN A 60 0.60 1.51 -8.66
CA GLN A 60 1.03 2.30 -7.51
C GLN A 60 2.22 1.64 -6.79
N ARG A 61 2.13 0.35 -6.49
CA ARG A 61 3.18 -0.39 -5.77
C ARG A 61 4.45 -0.53 -6.59
N THR A 62 4.33 -0.69 -7.90
CA THR A 62 5.47 -0.68 -8.84
C THR A 62 6.21 0.65 -8.78
N LEU A 63 5.48 1.76 -8.91
CA LEU A 63 6.08 3.09 -8.89
C LEU A 63 6.72 3.38 -7.54
N GLN A 64 6.04 3.09 -6.44
CA GLN A 64 6.57 3.23 -5.07
C GLN A 64 7.86 2.45 -4.86
N THR A 65 7.90 1.20 -5.30
CA THR A 65 9.10 0.35 -5.22
C THR A 65 10.25 0.95 -6.02
N PHE A 66 9.97 1.44 -7.23
CA PHE A 66 11.00 2.04 -8.07
C PHE A 66 11.55 3.35 -7.49
N LEU A 67 10.66 4.24 -7.02
CA LEU A 67 11.06 5.50 -6.37
C LEU A 67 11.88 5.23 -5.11
N PHE A 68 11.52 4.22 -4.32
CA PHE A 68 12.31 3.78 -3.17
C PHE A 68 13.72 3.35 -3.59
N LEU A 69 13.85 2.50 -4.62
CA LEU A 69 15.16 2.07 -5.13
C LEU A 69 16.00 3.25 -5.64
N LEU A 70 15.39 4.20 -6.36
CA LEU A 70 16.08 5.41 -6.83
C LEU A 70 16.61 6.26 -5.65
N LYS A 71 15.83 6.41 -4.57
CA LYS A 71 16.27 7.05 -3.33
C LYS A 71 17.48 6.33 -2.72
N GLN A 72 17.44 4.99 -2.64
CA GLN A 72 18.56 4.20 -2.13
C GLN A 72 19.83 4.35 -2.99
N THR A 73 19.68 4.53 -4.30
CA THR A 73 20.80 4.80 -5.22
C THR A 73 21.18 6.28 -5.32
N ARG A 74 20.63 7.15 -4.45
CA ARG A 74 20.90 8.59 -4.41
C ARG A 74 20.58 9.33 -5.71
N ASP A 75 19.47 8.97 -6.35
CA ASP A 75 18.93 9.65 -7.53
C ASP A 75 17.58 10.34 -7.22
N PRO A 76 17.58 11.43 -6.43
CA PRO A 76 16.36 12.16 -6.09
C PRO A 76 15.77 12.93 -7.27
N HIS A 77 16.54 13.17 -8.33
CA HIS A 77 16.11 13.94 -9.49
C HIS A 77 15.19 13.11 -10.40
N THR A 78 15.55 11.85 -10.65
CA THR A 78 14.66 10.92 -11.35
C THR A 78 13.38 10.66 -10.53
N VAL A 79 13.48 10.61 -9.19
CA VAL A 79 12.30 10.52 -8.31
C VAL A 79 11.36 11.69 -8.55
N ARG A 80 11.87 12.93 -8.48
CA ARG A 80 11.07 14.13 -8.71
C ARG A 80 10.50 14.20 -10.12
N TYR A 81 11.28 13.79 -11.13
CA TYR A 81 10.81 13.71 -12.51
C TYR A 81 9.60 12.77 -12.63
N LEU A 82 9.70 11.55 -12.09
CA LEU A 82 8.63 10.55 -12.16
C LEU A 82 7.39 10.95 -11.35
N GLU A 83 7.57 11.53 -10.16
CA GLU A 83 6.46 12.06 -9.35
C GLU A 83 5.73 13.18 -10.09
N THR A 84 6.47 14.14 -10.68
CA THR A 84 5.90 15.20 -11.51
C THR A 84 5.17 14.62 -12.74
N PHE A 85 5.77 13.62 -13.40
CA PHE A 85 5.19 12.95 -14.56
C PHE A 85 3.89 12.21 -14.20
N ALA A 86 3.84 11.58 -13.03
CA ALA A 86 2.67 10.88 -12.50
C ALA A 86 1.63 11.83 -11.87
N ASN A 87 1.89 13.14 -11.84
CA ASN A 87 1.08 14.15 -11.16
C ASN A 87 0.83 13.79 -9.68
N CYS A 88 1.88 13.37 -8.97
CA CYS A 88 1.84 13.08 -7.54
C CYS A 88 3.12 13.60 -6.85
N THR A 89 3.13 13.66 -5.52
CA THR A 89 4.29 14.08 -4.73
C THR A 89 4.40 13.21 -3.49
N GLY A 90 5.61 12.82 -3.08
CA GLY A 90 5.82 12.06 -1.84
C GLY A 90 5.29 10.62 -1.89
N LEU A 91 5.10 10.06 -3.09
CA LEU A 91 4.51 8.74 -3.28
C LEU A 91 5.37 7.64 -2.67
N SER A 92 6.70 7.80 -2.70
CA SER A 92 7.65 6.85 -2.10
C SER A 92 7.46 6.59 -0.59
N SER A 93 6.91 7.57 0.14
CA SER A 93 6.61 7.47 1.58
C SER A 93 5.13 7.22 1.86
N TYR A 94 4.28 7.20 0.83
CA TYR A 94 2.84 7.03 0.98
C TYR A 94 2.48 5.59 1.34
N HIS A 95 1.82 5.39 2.46
CA HIS A 95 1.23 4.11 2.85
C HIS A 95 -0.30 4.24 2.82
N GLY A 96 -0.90 3.82 1.72
CA GLY A 96 -2.34 3.99 1.50
C GLY A 96 -2.78 3.44 0.16
N LEU A 97 -4.08 3.41 -0.06
CA LEU A 97 -4.70 3.04 -1.33
C LEU A 97 -4.92 4.31 -2.20
N HIS A 98 -5.11 4.15 -3.51
CA HIS A 98 -5.41 5.25 -4.45
C HIS A 98 -4.34 6.36 -4.55
N GLY A 99 -3.06 6.02 -4.35
CA GLY A 99 -1.98 7.00 -4.44
C GLY A 99 -1.62 7.44 -5.87
N VAL A 100 -2.02 6.67 -6.88
CA VAL A 100 -1.78 6.96 -8.31
C VAL A 100 -3.01 6.57 -9.13
N THR A 101 -3.35 7.39 -10.11
CA THR A 101 -4.42 7.13 -11.09
C THR A 101 -3.91 6.52 -12.39
N ALA A 102 -4.74 5.69 -13.03
CA ALA A 102 -4.67 5.27 -14.44
C ALA A 102 -3.31 4.79 -14.99
N GLU A 103 -3.18 3.47 -15.12
CA GLU A 103 -1.94 2.80 -15.54
C GLU A 103 -1.54 2.98 -17.01
N ASN A 104 -2.47 2.77 -17.95
CA ASN A 104 -2.11 2.57 -19.36
C ASN A 104 -1.60 3.83 -20.02
N GLU A 105 -2.22 4.96 -19.71
CA GLU A 105 -1.80 6.27 -20.20
C GLU A 105 -0.41 6.63 -19.67
N PHE A 106 -0.09 6.25 -18.43
CA PHE A 106 1.21 6.55 -17.83
C PHE A 106 2.36 5.90 -18.61
N TYR A 107 2.31 4.59 -18.86
CA TYR A 107 3.41 3.90 -19.55
C TYR A 107 3.52 4.32 -21.01
N ASN A 108 2.39 4.43 -21.72
CA ASN A 108 2.39 4.88 -23.11
C ASN A 108 2.93 6.30 -23.25
N SER A 109 2.52 7.21 -22.36
CA SER A 109 3.04 8.57 -22.33
C SER A 109 4.54 8.56 -22.03
N LEU A 110 4.99 7.75 -21.05
CA LEU A 110 6.40 7.69 -20.67
C LEU A 110 7.27 7.13 -21.80
N ILE A 111 6.78 6.13 -22.55
CA ILE A 111 7.47 5.55 -23.71
C ILE A 111 7.55 6.54 -24.87
N SER A 112 6.46 7.26 -25.14
CA SER A 112 6.38 8.24 -26.23
C SER A 112 7.10 9.56 -25.93
N THR A 113 7.43 9.82 -24.66
CA THR A 113 8.13 11.04 -24.26
C THR A 113 9.59 10.99 -24.74
N PRO A 114 10.06 11.98 -25.53
CA PRO A 114 11.44 12.01 -26.00
C PRO A 114 12.42 12.22 -24.83
N PRO A 115 13.70 11.81 -24.99
CA PRO A 115 14.74 12.14 -24.02
C PRO A 115 14.81 13.65 -23.76
N SER A 116 15.01 14.03 -22.50
CA SER A 116 15.07 15.43 -22.08
C SER A 116 16.16 15.63 -21.03
N THR A 117 16.58 16.87 -20.84
CA THR A 117 17.60 17.25 -19.85
C THR A 117 16.96 18.13 -18.78
N ILE A 118 17.16 17.78 -17.52
CA ILE A 118 16.72 18.55 -16.36
C ILE A 118 17.92 19.35 -15.85
N THR A 119 17.78 20.67 -15.78
CA THR A 119 18.78 21.55 -15.17
C THR A 119 18.48 21.70 -13.69
N ILE A 120 19.46 21.36 -12.84
CA ILE A 120 19.39 21.50 -11.40
C ILE A 120 20.43 22.52 -10.95
N SER A 121 19.95 23.58 -10.30
CA SER A 121 20.79 24.56 -9.66
C SER A 121 21.10 24.13 -8.23
N ALA A 122 22.36 23.81 -7.94
CA ALA A 122 22.82 23.54 -6.58
C ALA A 122 23.65 24.71 -6.06
N ARG A 123 23.50 25.04 -4.77
CA ARG A 123 24.33 26.05 -4.12
C ARG A 123 25.76 25.55 -4.10
N LYS A 124 26.70 26.36 -4.59
CA LYS A 124 28.12 26.04 -4.52
C LYS A 124 28.57 26.10 -3.07
N ASN A 125 28.93 24.96 -2.49
CA ASN A 125 29.55 24.93 -1.16
C ASN A 125 30.90 25.65 -1.25
N GLN A 126 30.98 26.86 -0.70
CA GLN A 126 32.25 27.59 -0.61
C GLN A 126 33.18 26.82 0.33
N ILE A 127 34.23 26.24 -0.26
CA ILE A 127 35.23 25.45 0.45
C ILE A 127 35.98 26.36 1.45
N GLN A 128 35.97 25.89 2.71
CA GLN A 128 36.71 26.28 3.90
C GLN A 128 37.70 27.46 3.80
N GLY A 129 37.41 28.51 4.57
CA GLY A 129 38.36 29.57 4.92
C GLY A 129 37.70 30.88 5.37
N TRP A 130 36.42 31.06 5.07
CA TRP A 130 35.69 32.30 5.32
C TRP A 130 34.55 32.05 6.31
N SER A 131 34.21 33.08 7.10
CA SER A 131 33.08 33.04 8.04
C SER A 131 31.80 32.59 7.34
N LYS A 132 31.14 31.55 7.88
CA LYS A 132 29.87 30.95 7.41
C LYS A 132 28.74 31.98 7.22
N TYR A 133 28.89 33.19 7.79
CA TYR A 133 27.88 34.25 7.81
C TYR A 133 28.38 35.57 7.20
N ASN A 134 29.13 35.54 6.10
CA ASN A 134 29.46 36.79 5.40
C ASN A 134 28.29 37.21 4.46
N PRO A 135 27.48 38.23 4.81
CA PRO A 135 26.35 38.67 3.99
C PRO A 135 26.77 39.32 2.66
N HIS A 136 28.05 39.62 2.47
CA HIS A 136 28.57 40.25 1.26
C HIS A 136 29.01 39.25 0.17
N LEU A 137 29.06 37.94 0.48
CA LEU A 137 29.29 36.92 -0.52
C LEU A 137 27.94 36.52 -1.13
N GLY A 138 27.73 36.91 -2.40
CA GLY A 138 26.56 36.46 -3.15
C GLY A 138 26.48 34.94 -3.18
N VAL A 139 25.26 34.39 -3.09
CA VAL A 139 25.04 32.96 -3.21
C VAL A 139 25.29 32.56 -4.67
N GLU A 140 26.42 31.91 -4.93
CA GLU A 140 26.70 31.30 -6.23
C GLU A 140 25.97 29.97 -6.35
N TYR A 141 25.21 29.81 -7.44
CA TYR A 141 24.62 28.54 -7.85
C TYR A 141 25.41 27.96 -9.02
N VAL A 142 25.53 26.64 -9.04
CA VAL A 142 26.08 25.91 -10.18
C VAL A 142 24.96 25.06 -10.75
N ASP A 143 24.75 25.19 -12.06
CA ASP A 143 23.77 24.42 -12.79
C ASP A 143 24.39 23.12 -13.29
N PHE A 144 23.70 22.01 -13.01
CA PHE A 144 24.04 20.68 -13.49
C PHE A 144 22.92 20.20 -14.41
N ASN A 145 23.31 19.64 -15.55
CA ASN A 145 22.37 19.05 -16.50
C ASN A 145 22.32 17.54 -16.28
N ILE A 146 21.13 17.01 -16.04
CA ILE A 146 20.87 15.57 -15.91
C ILE A 146 20.03 15.12 -17.09
N ASP A 147 20.58 14.20 -17.89
CA ASP A 147 19.85 13.59 -18.99
C ASP A 147 18.91 12.50 -18.46
N VAL A 148 17.64 12.61 -18.82
CA VAL A 148 16.59 11.65 -18.48
C VAL A 148 16.15 10.96 -19.77
N ASN A 149 16.15 9.62 -19.74
CA ASN A 149 15.66 8.79 -20.84
C ASN A 149 14.35 8.07 -20.42
N PRO A 150 13.18 8.62 -20.77
CA PRO A 150 11.88 8.08 -20.36
C PRO A 150 11.66 6.62 -20.79
N LEU A 151 12.09 6.24 -22.00
CA LEU A 151 11.99 4.87 -22.50
C LEU A 151 12.74 3.87 -21.61
N GLN A 152 13.95 4.23 -21.15
CA GLN A 152 14.71 3.40 -20.24
C GLN A 152 14.04 3.29 -18.86
N LEU A 153 13.44 4.38 -18.36
CA LEU A 153 12.66 4.35 -17.11
C LEU A 153 11.44 3.45 -17.23
N ALA A 154 10.69 3.54 -18.33
CA ALA A 154 9.56 2.66 -18.61
C ALA A 154 9.96 1.18 -18.62
N SER A 155 11.06 0.85 -19.32
CA SER A 155 11.58 -0.53 -19.35
C SER A 155 11.95 -1.06 -17.97
N ARG A 156 12.56 -0.23 -17.11
CA ARG A 156 12.89 -0.59 -15.72
C ARG A 156 11.63 -0.78 -14.87
N LEU A 157 10.67 0.13 -14.99
CA LEU A 157 9.39 0.03 -14.29
C LEU A 157 8.62 -1.24 -14.66
N LEU A 158 8.56 -1.62 -15.94
CA LEU A 158 7.88 -2.84 -16.37
C LEU A 158 8.51 -4.10 -15.78
N LYS A 159 9.85 -4.13 -15.61
CA LYS A 159 10.54 -5.24 -14.93
C LYS A 159 10.16 -5.33 -13.45
N ILE A 160 10.11 -4.19 -12.77
CA ILE A 160 9.68 -4.13 -11.37
C ILE A 160 8.21 -4.51 -11.24
N ARG A 161 7.37 -4.09 -12.19
CA ARG A 161 5.94 -4.43 -12.24
C ARG A 161 5.74 -5.92 -12.28
N GLU A 162 6.46 -6.60 -13.16
CA GLU A 162 6.39 -8.05 -13.29
C GLU A 162 6.82 -8.78 -12.01
N GLN A 163 7.83 -8.26 -11.31
CA GLN A 163 8.23 -8.79 -10.00
C GLN A 163 7.13 -8.59 -8.95
N VAL A 164 6.63 -7.37 -8.78
CA VAL A 164 5.58 -7.05 -7.80
C VAL A 164 4.30 -7.83 -8.10
N ARG A 165 3.96 -8.05 -9.37
CA ARG A 165 2.82 -8.89 -9.78
C ARG A 165 2.94 -10.30 -9.22
N LYS A 166 4.08 -10.96 -9.41
CA LYS A 166 4.32 -12.33 -8.89
C LYS A 166 4.24 -12.39 -7.38
N GLU A 167 4.76 -11.36 -6.71
CA GLU A 167 4.66 -11.24 -5.25
C GLU A 167 3.19 -11.14 -4.82
N ILE A 168 2.39 -10.28 -5.46
CA ILE A 168 0.95 -10.13 -5.19
C ILE A 168 0.20 -11.45 -5.46
N GLU A 169 0.48 -12.14 -6.56
CA GLU A 169 -0.16 -13.43 -6.88
C GLU A 169 0.08 -14.47 -5.79
N HIS A 170 1.33 -14.58 -5.32
CA HIS A 170 1.68 -15.45 -4.20
C HIS A 170 1.00 -14.99 -2.90
N ASP A 171 1.05 -13.70 -2.61
CA ASP A 171 0.49 -13.11 -1.40
C ASP A 171 -1.04 -13.30 -1.33
N LEU A 172 -1.76 -13.26 -2.46
CA LEU A 172 -3.18 -13.60 -2.52
C LEU A 172 -3.46 -15.05 -2.09
N GLN A 173 -2.59 -16.01 -2.43
CA GLN A 173 -2.73 -17.40 -1.98
C GLN A 173 -2.50 -17.51 -0.46
N VAL A 174 -1.47 -16.81 0.05
CA VAL A 174 -1.20 -16.74 1.48
C VAL A 174 -2.41 -16.20 2.25
N ILE A 175 -3.09 -15.18 1.73
CA ILE A 175 -4.30 -14.62 2.34
C ILE A 175 -5.42 -15.67 2.46
N ILE A 176 -5.65 -16.49 1.42
CA ILE A 176 -6.67 -17.56 1.44
C ILE A 176 -6.34 -18.62 2.51
N GLU A 177 -5.07 -19.05 2.58
CA GLU A 177 -4.61 -20.01 3.58
C GLU A 177 -4.77 -19.45 5.01
N TRP A 178 -4.40 -18.19 5.19
CA TRP A 178 -4.52 -17.47 6.45
C TRP A 178 -5.96 -17.37 6.95
N GLU A 179 -6.91 -17.14 6.05
CA GLU A 179 -8.33 -17.10 6.40
C GLU A 179 -8.83 -18.43 6.92
N SER A 180 -8.38 -19.54 6.31
CA SER A 180 -8.70 -20.88 6.78
C SER A 180 -8.19 -21.13 8.21
N ILE A 181 -7.00 -20.60 8.53
CA ILE A 181 -6.42 -20.67 9.88
C ILE A 181 -7.20 -19.80 10.86
N ILE A 182 -7.51 -18.55 10.49
CA ILE A 182 -8.33 -17.63 11.29
C ILE A 182 -9.66 -18.31 11.64
N MET A 183 -10.38 -18.78 10.64
CA MET A 183 -11.69 -19.43 10.80
C MET A 183 -11.61 -20.69 11.68
N SER A 184 -10.60 -21.54 11.46
CA SER A 184 -10.40 -22.76 12.24
C SER A 184 -10.08 -22.45 13.71
N SER A 185 -9.23 -21.44 13.95
CA SER A 185 -8.87 -20.98 15.28
C SER A 185 -10.09 -20.40 16.00
N TYR A 186 -10.90 -19.60 15.30
CA TYR A 186 -12.15 -19.05 15.85
C TYR A 186 -13.16 -20.12 16.23
N THR A 187 -13.41 -21.08 15.34
CA THR A 187 -14.35 -22.18 15.59
C THR A 187 -13.90 -23.05 16.76
N SER A 188 -12.59 -23.31 16.87
CA SER A 188 -12.02 -24.16 17.93
C SER A 188 -11.98 -23.44 19.29
N ASN A 189 -11.73 -22.13 19.30
CA ASN A 189 -11.60 -21.31 20.50
C ASN A 189 -12.93 -20.73 20.98
N LEU A 190 -14.09 -21.20 20.51
CA LEU A 190 -15.38 -20.92 21.16
C LEU A 190 -15.43 -21.37 22.64
N LYS A 191 -14.39 -22.08 23.11
CA LYS A 191 -14.22 -22.51 24.51
C LYS A 191 -13.24 -21.67 25.34
N ASP A 192 -12.36 -20.86 24.73
CA ASP A 192 -11.33 -20.08 25.42
C ASP A 192 -11.26 -18.62 24.92
N LYS A 193 -10.80 -17.69 25.77
CA LYS A 193 -10.89 -16.24 25.53
C LYS A 193 -10.31 -15.81 24.16
N THR A 194 -11.14 -15.14 23.37
CA THR A 194 -10.94 -14.76 21.96
C THR A 194 -9.74 -13.85 21.67
N THR A 195 -9.19 -13.15 22.67
CA THR A 195 -8.10 -12.19 22.50
C THR A 195 -6.76 -12.79 22.08
N GLU A 196 -6.51 -14.08 22.33
CA GLU A 196 -5.25 -14.73 21.93
C GLU A 196 -5.19 -15.11 20.43
N ILE A 197 -6.35 -15.25 19.78
CA ILE A 197 -6.45 -15.82 18.42
C ILE A 197 -5.70 -14.95 17.42
N PHE A 198 -5.94 -13.64 17.48
CA PHE A 198 -5.31 -12.67 16.59
C PHE A 198 -3.88 -12.34 16.96
N SER A 199 -3.50 -12.47 18.23
CA SER A 199 -2.10 -12.30 18.65
C SER A 199 -1.16 -13.39 18.13
N LYS A 200 -1.71 -14.56 17.75
CA LYS A 200 -0.97 -15.69 17.15
C LYS A 200 -0.84 -15.59 15.64
N LEU A 201 -1.65 -14.75 14.98
CA LEU A 201 -1.48 -14.36 13.58
C LEU A 201 -0.47 -13.22 13.47
N ASP A 202 0.66 -13.38 14.16
CA ASP A 202 1.75 -12.42 14.10
C ASP A 202 2.28 -12.44 12.67
N TYR A 203 2.19 -11.31 11.96
CA TYR A 203 2.81 -11.11 10.64
C TYR A 203 4.28 -11.52 10.60
N ARG A 204 4.92 -11.65 11.77
CA ARG A 204 6.27 -12.18 11.95
C ARG A 204 6.45 -13.64 11.55
N ALA A 205 5.40 -14.47 11.59
CA ALA A 205 5.48 -15.82 11.03
C ALA A 205 5.72 -15.76 9.52
N LEU A 206 5.08 -14.80 8.85
CA LEU A 206 5.34 -14.44 7.47
C LEU A 206 6.72 -13.81 7.31
N GLU A 207 7.16 -12.92 8.21
CA GLU A 207 8.49 -12.28 8.17
C GLU A 207 9.63 -13.32 8.10
N ASN A 208 9.50 -14.46 8.80
CA ASN A 208 10.50 -15.53 8.72
C ASN A 208 10.55 -16.22 7.36
N ASP A 209 9.42 -16.35 6.67
CA ASP A 209 9.34 -16.90 5.31
C ASP A 209 9.77 -15.84 4.27
N TYR A 210 9.50 -14.56 4.56
CA TYR A 210 9.88 -13.43 3.73
C TYR A 210 11.39 -13.16 3.76
N VAL A 211 12.05 -13.27 4.91
CA VAL A 211 13.48 -12.96 5.08
C VAL A 211 14.40 -13.94 4.33
N GLN A 212 13.92 -15.13 3.99
CA GLN A 212 14.77 -16.19 3.40
C GLN A 212 14.73 -16.29 1.87
N THR A 213 13.76 -15.67 1.19
CA THR A 213 13.69 -15.75 -0.27
C THR A 213 14.44 -14.58 -0.90
N SER A 214 15.64 -14.86 -1.41
CA SER A 214 16.40 -13.92 -2.22
C SER A 214 15.58 -13.43 -3.42
N GLY A 215 15.41 -12.12 -3.57
CA GLY A 215 14.77 -11.52 -4.75
C GLY A 215 13.41 -10.84 -4.52
N GLN A 216 13.01 -10.61 -3.27
CA GLN A 216 11.80 -9.84 -2.98
C GLN A 216 11.97 -8.34 -3.18
N SER A 217 10.87 -7.65 -3.44
CA SER A 217 10.83 -6.20 -3.48
C SER A 217 11.01 -5.61 -2.08
N PRO A 218 11.72 -4.48 -1.94
CA PRO A 218 11.99 -3.86 -0.64
C PRO A 218 10.72 -3.42 0.11
N LEU A 219 9.59 -3.28 -0.58
CA LEU A 219 8.33 -2.82 -0.01
C LEU A 219 7.29 -3.96 0.12
N ARG A 220 7.69 -5.24 0.00
CA ARG A 220 6.76 -6.37 -0.01
C ARG A 220 5.85 -6.43 1.21
N ILE A 221 6.38 -6.22 2.42
CA ILE A 221 5.57 -6.20 3.67
C ILE A 221 4.49 -5.11 3.61
N SER A 222 4.86 -3.89 3.19
CA SER A 222 3.89 -2.81 2.99
C SER A 222 2.91 -3.11 1.86
N THR A 223 3.32 -3.82 0.82
CA THR A 223 2.45 -4.23 -0.28
C THR A 223 1.43 -5.25 0.22
N PHE A 224 1.85 -6.23 1.02
CA PHE A 224 1.00 -7.25 1.59
C PHE A 224 -0.09 -6.67 2.49
N ASP A 225 0.28 -5.76 3.41
CA ASP A 225 -0.67 -5.08 4.28
C ASP A 225 -1.75 -4.30 3.49
N LEU A 226 -1.32 -3.51 2.50
CA LEU A 226 -2.24 -2.78 1.65
C LEU A 226 -3.09 -3.70 0.77
N LEU A 227 -2.53 -4.83 0.32
CA LEU A 227 -3.26 -5.84 -0.43
C LEU A 227 -4.38 -6.45 0.43
N LEU A 228 -4.08 -6.83 1.67
CA LEU A 228 -5.07 -7.29 2.66
C LEU A 228 -6.18 -6.26 2.87
N ASN A 229 -5.82 -4.98 2.93
CA ASN A 229 -6.79 -3.91 3.06
C ASN A 229 -7.67 -3.75 1.81
N LEU A 230 -7.06 -3.79 0.63
CA LEU A 230 -7.75 -3.75 -0.66
C LEU A 230 -8.74 -4.91 -0.80
N VAL A 231 -8.34 -6.15 -0.50
CA VAL A 231 -9.24 -7.30 -0.63
C VAL A 231 -10.36 -7.24 0.40
N THR A 232 -10.08 -6.83 1.65
CA THR A 232 -11.11 -6.61 2.68
C THR A 232 -12.14 -5.57 2.25
N HIS A 233 -11.70 -4.43 1.71
CA HIS A 233 -12.58 -3.39 1.16
C HIS A 233 -13.50 -3.94 0.08
N HIS A 234 -12.94 -4.62 -0.93
CA HIS A 234 -13.70 -5.22 -2.04
C HIS A 234 -14.72 -6.26 -1.52
N SER A 235 -14.36 -7.07 -0.53
CA SER A 235 -15.27 -8.06 0.06
C SER A 235 -16.46 -7.43 0.75
N VAL A 236 -16.24 -6.34 1.50
CA VAL A 236 -17.33 -5.62 2.16
C VAL A 236 -18.27 -5.00 1.12
N VAL A 237 -17.72 -4.33 0.10
CA VAL A 237 -18.52 -3.75 -1.00
C VAL A 237 -19.35 -4.83 -1.71
N ASN A 238 -18.72 -5.95 -2.10
CA ASN A 238 -19.43 -7.07 -2.74
C ASN A 238 -20.55 -7.64 -1.87
N LEU A 239 -20.33 -7.76 -0.55
CA LEU A 239 -21.37 -8.26 0.36
C LEU A 239 -22.53 -7.27 0.48
N LEU A 240 -22.24 -5.97 0.57
CA LEU A 240 -23.27 -4.93 0.62
C LEU A 240 -24.10 -4.87 -0.67
N GLU A 241 -23.49 -5.13 -1.84
CA GLU A 241 -24.21 -5.21 -3.11
C GLU A 241 -25.06 -6.49 -3.27
N LYS A 242 -24.56 -7.64 -2.78
CA LYS A 242 -25.27 -8.93 -2.88
C LYS A 242 -26.37 -9.11 -1.84
N SER A 243 -26.24 -8.46 -0.69
CA SER A 243 -27.17 -8.66 0.42
C SER A 243 -28.44 -7.85 0.22
N SER A 244 -29.58 -8.53 0.28
CA SER A 244 -30.89 -7.89 0.43
C SER A 244 -31.07 -7.36 1.85
N ASP A 245 -32.09 -6.50 2.05
CA ASP A 245 -32.55 -5.84 3.28
C ASP A 245 -32.56 -6.75 4.52
N SER A 246 -31.38 -7.01 5.06
CA SER A 246 -31.14 -7.84 6.24
C SER A 246 -30.50 -6.99 7.32
N SER A 247 -30.80 -7.34 8.57
CA SER A 247 -30.21 -6.71 9.75
C SER A 247 -28.67 -6.78 9.74
N SER A 248 -28.10 -7.89 9.24
CA SER A 248 -26.66 -8.05 9.01
C SER A 248 -26.08 -7.08 7.97
N SER A 249 -26.79 -6.85 6.85
CA SER A 249 -26.37 -5.89 5.84
C SER A 249 -26.45 -4.45 6.37
N ALA A 250 -27.52 -4.12 7.10
CA ALA A 250 -27.67 -2.82 7.74
C ALA A 250 -26.54 -2.54 8.74
N PHE A 251 -26.21 -3.52 9.60
CA PHE A 251 -25.08 -3.43 10.52
C PHE A 251 -23.76 -3.23 9.77
N LEU A 252 -23.47 -4.06 8.76
CA LEU A 252 -22.21 -3.99 8.01
C LEU A 252 -22.07 -2.63 7.30
N LYS A 253 -23.16 -2.11 6.73
CA LYS A 253 -23.20 -0.81 6.04
C LYS A 253 -22.89 0.34 7.00
N GLU A 254 -23.53 0.36 8.17
CA GLU A 254 -23.26 1.36 9.21
C GLU A 254 -21.80 1.28 9.69
N TYR A 255 -21.36 0.08 10.08
CA TYR A 255 -20.01 -0.18 10.57
C TYR A 255 -18.92 0.21 9.55
N TYR A 256 -19.17 -0.09 8.27
CA TYR A 256 -18.29 0.25 7.16
C TYR A 256 -18.26 1.75 6.88
N ASN A 257 -19.41 2.43 6.85
CA ASN A 257 -19.48 3.87 6.60
C ASN A 257 -18.73 4.69 7.66
N GLU A 258 -18.80 4.28 8.93
CA GLU A 258 -18.01 4.89 10.01
C GLU A 258 -16.49 4.76 9.79
N ARG A 259 -16.05 3.72 9.06
CA ARG A 259 -14.64 3.33 8.89
C ARG A 259 -14.18 3.38 7.43
N ILE A 260 -14.92 4.04 6.55
CA ILE A 260 -14.56 4.10 5.11
C ILE A 260 -13.20 4.79 4.89
N HIS A 261 -12.81 5.67 5.81
CA HIS A 261 -11.49 6.32 5.83
C HIS A 261 -10.34 5.35 6.16
N TRP A 262 -10.61 4.13 6.60
CA TRP A 262 -9.59 3.07 6.79
C TRP A 262 -9.26 2.32 5.49
N PHE A 263 -9.98 2.62 4.40
CA PHE A 263 -9.77 2.00 3.10
C PHE A 263 -9.39 3.02 2.02
N ASN A 264 -9.35 4.30 2.37
CA ASN A 264 -9.11 5.39 1.43
C ASN A 264 -8.07 6.34 2.01
N GLY A 265 -7.07 6.70 1.21
CA GLY A 265 -6.05 7.66 1.59
C GLY A 265 -4.91 7.07 2.44
N PRO A 266 -4.11 7.93 3.08
CA PRO A 266 -3.03 7.51 3.97
C PRO A 266 -3.60 6.76 5.18
N GLN A 267 -2.99 5.64 5.51
CA GLN A 267 -3.39 4.81 6.64
C GLN A 267 -2.17 4.27 7.39
N PRO A 268 -2.30 3.94 8.68
CA PRO A 268 -1.32 3.09 9.34
C PRO A 268 -1.47 1.64 8.85
N TYR A 269 -0.48 0.81 9.20
CA TYR A 269 -0.53 -0.63 9.00
C TYR A 269 -1.72 -1.26 9.76
N ASP A 270 -2.11 -2.46 9.32
CA ASP A 270 -3.05 -3.35 10.00
C ASP A 270 -4.52 -2.89 10.02
N ARG A 271 -4.91 -1.93 9.18
CA ARG A 271 -6.32 -1.48 9.12
C ARG A 271 -7.32 -2.56 8.77
N SER A 272 -6.94 -3.47 7.89
CA SER A 272 -7.77 -4.62 7.53
C SER A 272 -8.03 -5.53 8.73
N HIS A 273 -7.02 -5.70 9.59
CA HIS A 273 -7.05 -6.49 10.80
C HIS A 273 -7.88 -5.81 11.89
N ASP A 274 -7.64 -4.51 12.14
CA ASP A 274 -8.42 -3.70 13.06
C ASP A 274 -9.91 -3.75 12.71
N PHE A 275 -10.23 -3.64 11.42
CA PHE A 275 -11.60 -3.67 10.92
C PHE A 275 -12.31 -4.97 11.29
N LEU A 276 -11.69 -6.12 10.96
CA LEU A 276 -12.24 -7.45 11.25
C LEU A 276 -12.30 -7.73 12.75
N THR A 277 -11.25 -7.39 13.49
CA THR A 277 -11.22 -7.55 14.95
C THR A 277 -12.35 -6.76 15.60
N GLY A 278 -12.61 -5.54 15.15
CA GLY A 278 -13.74 -4.77 15.64
C GLY A 278 -15.09 -5.44 15.37
N ILE A 279 -15.28 -6.08 14.21
CA ILE A 279 -16.51 -6.86 13.94
C ILE A 279 -16.64 -8.04 14.92
N PHE A 280 -15.58 -8.85 15.10
CA PHE A 280 -15.62 -10.03 15.95
C PHE A 280 -15.73 -9.72 17.45
N THR A 281 -15.28 -8.53 17.87
CA THR A 281 -15.36 -8.08 19.27
C THR A 281 -16.63 -7.28 19.58
N THR A 282 -17.32 -6.77 18.57
CA THR A 282 -18.61 -6.11 18.75
C THR A 282 -19.64 -7.13 19.24
N SER A 283 -20.37 -6.80 20.30
CA SER A 283 -21.45 -7.66 20.82
C SER A 283 -22.59 -7.77 19.81
N PRO A 284 -23.40 -8.84 19.82
CA PRO A 284 -24.60 -8.93 19.00
C PRO A 284 -25.49 -7.69 19.19
N THR A 285 -25.94 -7.11 18.09
CA THR A 285 -26.71 -5.86 18.09
C THR A 285 -28.12 -6.11 17.59
N VAL A 286 -29.09 -5.36 18.11
CA VAL A 286 -30.45 -5.35 17.55
C VAL A 286 -30.53 -4.20 16.58
N SER A 287 -30.66 -4.50 15.29
CA SER A 287 -30.84 -3.51 14.24
C SER A 287 -32.23 -3.60 13.64
N LYS A 288 -32.73 -2.47 13.16
CA LYS A 288 -33.99 -2.39 12.44
C LYS A 288 -33.71 -2.66 10.97
N SER A 289 -34.30 -3.71 10.40
CA SER A 289 -34.26 -3.95 8.96
C SER A 289 -34.91 -2.79 8.19
N GLU A 290 -34.67 -2.70 6.88
CA GLU A 290 -35.38 -1.69 6.05
C GLU A 290 -36.90 -1.90 6.06
N SER A 291 -37.35 -3.16 6.23
CA SER A 291 -38.77 -3.51 6.44
C SER A 291 -39.34 -3.07 7.79
N GLY A 292 -38.50 -2.50 8.66
CA GLY A 292 -38.88 -1.97 9.97
C GLY A 292 -38.96 -3.01 11.09
N LYS A 293 -38.63 -4.27 10.81
CA LYS A 293 -38.60 -5.35 11.79
C LYS A 293 -37.30 -5.30 12.59
N MET A 294 -37.41 -5.46 13.91
CA MET A 294 -36.23 -5.57 14.78
C MET A 294 -35.71 -7.00 14.69
N GLU A 295 -34.43 -7.14 14.39
CA GLU A 295 -33.76 -8.45 14.32
C GLU A 295 -32.43 -8.38 15.08
N LEU A 296 -32.07 -9.50 15.73
CA LEU A 296 -30.77 -9.63 16.37
C LEU A 296 -29.74 -10.03 15.32
N THR A 297 -28.75 -9.17 15.12
CA THR A 297 -27.60 -9.41 14.24
C THR A 297 -26.47 -10.05 15.03
N ASP A 298 -26.06 -11.25 14.60
CA ASP A 298 -24.81 -11.84 15.04
C ASP A 298 -23.65 -11.24 14.25
N THR A 299 -22.90 -10.33 14.88
CA THR A 299 -21.74 -9.66 14.29
C THR A 299 -20.64 -10.65 13.89
N ARG A 300 -20.57 -11.82 14.52
CA ARG A 300 -19.59 -12.86 14.18
C ARG A 300 -19.90 -13.46 12.81
N MET A 301 -21.16 -13.79 12.56
CA MET A 301 -21.62 -14.27 11.25
C MET A 301 -21.31 -13.25 10.15
N VAL A 302 -21.38 -11.95 10.46
CA VAL A 302 -20.96 -10.89 9.53
C VAL A 302 -19.46 -10.96 9.26
N GLY A 303 -18.62 -11.07 10.31
CA GLY A 303 -17.18 -11.21 10.17
C GLY A 303 -16.77 -12.45 9.37
N GLU A 304 -17.41 -13.59 9.61
CA GLU A 304 -17.21 -14.83 8.83
C GLU A 304 -17.60 -14.66 7.36
N ALA A 305 -18.72 -13.96 7.10
CA ALA A 305 -19.13 -13.65 5.73
C ALA A 305 -18.10 -12.77 5.01
N VAL A 306 -17.54 -11.76 5.69
CA VAL A 306 -16.47 -10.90 5.14
C VAL A 306 -15.23 -11.72 4.82
N LEU A 307 -14.76 -12.58 5.73
CA LEU A 307 -13.62 -13.46 5.48
C LEU A 307 -13.89 -14.38 4.28
N LYS A 308 -15.05 -15.04 4.23
CA LYS A 308 -15.39 -15.93 3.11
C LYS A 308 -15.43 -15.22 1.76
N GLU A 309 -15.99 -14.00 1.71
CA GLU A 309 -15.98 -13.21 0.48
C GLU A 309 -14.56 -12.73 0.13
N ARG A 310 -13.68 -12.55 1.11
CA ARG A 310 -12.27 -12.18 0.90
C ARG A 310 -11.45 -13.29 0.25
N SER A 311 -11.60 -14.54 0.69
CA SER A 311 -11.09 -15.72 -0.03
C SER A 311 -11.55 -15.70 -1.49
N ARG A 312 -12.85 -15.50 -1.73
CA ARG A 312 -13.43 -15.49 -3.08
C ARG A 312 -12.86 -14.35 -3.95
N VAL A 313 -12.67 -13.15 -3.40
CA VAL A 313 -12.06 -12.02 -4.11
C VAL A 313 -10.60 -12.34 -4.46
N CYS A 314 -9.86 -13.00 -3.56
CA CYS A 314 -8.49 -13.42 -3.81
C CYS A 314 -8.41 -14.46 -4.94
N GLU A 315 -9.28 -15.47 -4.94
CA GLU A 315 -9.37 -16.47 -6.00
C GLU A 315 -9.66 -15.83 -7.37
N TRP A 316 -10.60 -14.89 -7.41
CA TRP A 316 -10.96 -14.21 -8.65
C TRP A 316 -9.80 -13.40 -9.22
N LYS A 317 -9.08 -12.67 -8.36
CA LYS A 317 -7.98 -11.79 -8.74
C LYS A 317 -6.64 -12.51 -8.95
N GLY A 318 -6.47 -13.69 -8.38
CA GLY A 318 -5.27 -14.52 -8.52
C GLY A 318 -5.27 -15.43 -9.75
N GLY A 319 -6.39 -15.57 -10.45
CA GLY A 319 -6.47 -16.40 -11.66
C GLY A 319 -5.82 -15.72 -12.88
N GLU A 320 -5.03 -16.49 -13.64
CA GLU A 320 -4.43 -16.05 -14.93
C GLU A 320 -5.49 -15.48 -15.89
N GLU A 321 -6.73 -15.98 -15.82
CA GLU A 321 -7.85 -15.55 -16.66
C GLU A 321 -8.31 -14.11 -16.37
N CYS A 322 -8.07 -13.58 -15.16
CA CYS A 322 -8.50 -12.23 -14.77
C CYS A 322 -7.53 -11.16 -15.32
N TRP A 323 -6.22 -11.38 -15.20
CA TRP A 323 -5.22 -10.50 -15.78
C TRP A 323 -5.19 -10.60 -17.31
N GLY A 324 -5.38 -11.81 -17.85
CA GLY A 324 -5.45 -12.05 -19.30
C GLY A 324 -6.63 -11.33 -19.95
N LYS A 325 -7.85 -11.45 -19.41
CA LYS A 325 -9.05 -10.82 -20.00
C LYS A 325 -9.06 -9.30 -19.90
N VAL A 326 -8.44 -8.69 -18.89
CA VAL A 326 -8.33 -7.21 -18.83
C VAL A 326 -7.39 -6.67 -19.91
N MET A 327 -6.30 -7.37 -20.21
CA MET A 327 -5.43 -7.07 -21.35
C MET A 327 -6.12 -7.32 -22.70
N GLU A 328 -6.88 -8.42 -22.82
CA GLU A 328 -7.55 -8.82 -24.07
C GLU A 328 -8.77 -7.93 -24.39
N MET A 329 -9.58 -7.54 -23.38
CA MET A 329 -10.70 -6.61 -23.59
C MET A 329 -10.25 -5.21 -23.98
N ARG A 330 -9.15 -4.69 -23.42
CA ARG A 330 -8.64 -3.35 -23.78
C ARG A 330 -7.95 -3.28 -25.13
N MET A 331 -7.25 -4.34 -25.53
CA MET A 331 -6.69 -4.44 -26.89
C MET A 331 -7.78 -4.66 -27.95
N GLY A 332 -8.93 -5.23 -27.56
CA GLY A 332 -10.11 -5.38 -28.42
C GLY A 332 -10.92 -4.10 -28.59
N GLU A 333 -11.06 -3.28 -27.55
CA GLU A 333 -11.80 -2.01 -27.60
C GLU A 333 -11.07 -0.95 -28.43
N GLY A 334 -9.74 -0.79 -28.28
CA GLY A 334 -8.97 0.16 -29.09
C GLY A 334 -8.96 -0.17 -30.59
N ARG A 335 -9.04 -1.46 -30.95
CA ARG A 335 -9.11 -1.89 -32.35
C ARG A 335 -10.46 -1.58 -33.00
N ARG A 336 -11.52 -1.55 -32.20
CA ARG A 336 -12.88 -1.26 -32.65
C ARG A 336 -13.10 0.24 -32.86
N GLU A 337 -12.45 1.07 -32.05
CA GLU A 337 -12.44 2.53 -32.24
C GLU A 337 -11.58 2.95 -33.44
N GLU A 338 -10.43 2.31 -33.69
CA GLU A 338 -9.65 2.53 -34.91
C GLU A 338 -10.40 2.09 -36.19
N GLU A 339 -11.10 0.95 -36.16
CA GLU A 339 -11.94 0.49 -37.29
C GLU A 339 -13.14 1.42 -37.54
N GLU A 340 -13.78 1.97 -36.49
CA GLU A 340 -14.87 2.94 -36.63
C GLU A 340 -14.40 4.35 -37.06
N GLU A 341 -13.15 4.71 -36.81
CA GLU A 341 -12.54 5.97 -37.28
C GLU A 341 -12.06 5.85 -38.73
N GLU A 342 -11.62 4.67 -39.18
CA GLU A 342 -11.25 4.40 -40.57
C GLU A 342 -12.48 4.26 -41.50
N GLU A 343 -13.66 3.92 -40.95
CA GLU A 343 -14.94 3.88 -41.68
C GLU A 343 -15.65 5.26 -41.82
N ARG A 344 -15.24 6.29 -41.07
CA ARG A 344 -15.81 7.65 -41.13
C ARG A 344 -15.03 8.58 -42.04
#